data_AF-A0A660M7I2-F1
#
_entry.id   AF-A0A660M7I2-F1
#
_cell.length_a   1.000
_cell.length_b   1.000
_cell.length_c   1.000
_cell.angle_alpha   90.00
_cell.angle_beta   90.00
_cell.angle_gamma   90.00
#
_symmetry.space_group_name_H-M   'P 1'
#
loop_
_entity.id
_entity.type
_entity.pdbx_description
1 polymer ?
#
loop_
_entity_poly.entity_id
_entity_poly.type
_entity_poly.pdbx_seq_one_letter_code
_entity_poly.pdbx_strand_id
1 'polypeptide(L)'
;STKASSDMLVRAWIRSFGVKATISNCSNNYGPRQHIEKFIPRQITNILSDIKPKLYGTGEQVRDWIHVDDHNSAVHLILEKGTLGDTYIIGADNDHVNNKAVIEMICDLMGKGKDWYEHVNDRPGHDMRYAMDSSKLRRELGWQPQYTDQDGMANGLRQTIEWYTTNRDWWQAQKAAVEATYAKQGQ
;
A
#
# COMPACT_ATOMS: atom_id res chain seq x y z
N SER A 1 -7.21 15.66 3.84
CA SER A 1 -7.66 16.99 3.38
C SER A 1 -6.90 17.46 2.14
N THR A 2 -5.57 17.62 2.16
CA THR A 2 -4.79 18.23 1.05
C THR A 2 -4.85 17.49 -0.30
N LYS A 3 -4.87 16.15 -0.32
CA LYS A 3 -4.98 15.37 -1.57
C LYS A 3 -6.33 15.50 -2.27
N ALA A 4 -7.43 15.52 -1.51
CA ALA A 4 -8.74 15.79 -2.08
C ALA A 4 -8.82 17.20 -2.69
N SER A 5 -8.22 18.19 -2.02
CA SER A 5 -8.15 19.56 -2.54
C SER A 5 -7.35 19.66 -3.85
N SER A 6 -6.25 18.91 -4.01
CA SER A 6 -5.52 18.90 -5.28
C SER A 6 -6.36 18.32 -6.42
N ASP A 7 -7.13 17.25 -6.16
CA ASP A 7 -8.00 16.64 -7.17
C ASP A 7 -9.08 17.62 -7.62
N MET A 8 -9.67 18.38 -6.69
CA MET A 8 -10.63 19.43 -7.02
C MET A 8 -10.01 20.53 -7.90
N LEU A 9 -8.77 20.93 -7.61
CA LEU A 9 -8.06 21.93 -8.42
C LEU A 9 -7.79 21.43 -9.84
N VAL A 10 -7.35 20.18 -10.00
CA VAL A 10 -7.14 19.56 -11.32
C VAL A 10 -8.44 19.58 -12.13
N ARG A 11 -9.56 19.15 -11.53
CA ARG A 11 -10.89 19.19 -12.19
C ARG A 11 -11.30 20.61 -12.60
N ALA A 12 -11.07 21.59 -11.73
CA ALA A 12 -11.37 22.99 -12.05
C ALA A 12 -10.55 23.49 -13.24
N TRP A 13 -9.26 23.13 -13.33
CA TRP A 13 -8.41 23.52 -14.45
C TRP A 13 -8.79 22.86 -15.77
N ILE A 14 -9.26 21.62 -15.74
CA ILE A 14 -9.82 20.95 -16.92
C ILE A 14 -11.05 21.74 -17.41
N ARG A 15 -11.98 22.06 -16.50
CA ARG A 15 -13.22 22.77 -16.82
C ARG A 15 -12.99 24.20 -17.31
N SER A 16 -12.12 24.95 -16.64
CA SER A 16 -11.95 26.38 -16.88
C SER A 16 -10.95 26.70 -17.99
N PHE A 17 -9.93 25.86 -18.16
CA PHE A 17 -8.79 26.16 -19.02
C PHE A 17 -8.47 25.07 -20.05
N GLY A 18 -9.26 23.99 -20.11
CA GLY A 18 -9.08 22.93 -21.09
C GLY A 18 -7.77 22.14 -20.89
N VAL A 19 -7.26 22.07 -19.66
CA VAL A 19 -6.07 21.27 -19.34
C VAL A 19 -6.33 19.81 -19.70
N LYS A 20 -5.39 19.20 -20.43
CA LYS A 20 -5.44 17.78 -20.80
C LYS A 20 -4.91 16.94 -19.64
N ALA A 21 -5.79 16.55 -18.73
CA ALA A 21 -5.43 15.76 -17.56
C ALA A 21 -6.44 14.62 -17.30
N THR A 22 -5.97 13.60 -16.59
CA THR A 22 -6.74 12.52 -15.97
C THR A 22 -6.37 12.44 -14.49
N ILE A 23 -7.21 11.80 -13.67
CA ILE A 23 -6.94 11.54 -12.25
C ILE A 23 -7.03 10.04 -11.99
N SER A 24 -6.11 9.50 -11.20
CA SER A 24 -6.20 8.16 -10.66
C SER A 24 -6.21 8.19 -9.13
N ASN A 25 -7.22 7.59 -8.50
CA ASN A 25 -7.24 7.35 -7.06
C ASN A 25 -7.00 5.86 -6.81
N CYS A 26 -5.89 5.52 -6.16
CA CYS A 26 -5.44 4.15 -5.97
C CYS A 26 -5.52 3.72 -4.49
N SER A 27 -5.68 2.43 -4.25
CA SER A 27 -5.63 1.80 -2.93
C SER A 27 -4.22 1.72 -2.34
N ASN A 28 -4.06 1.01 -1.21
CA ASN A 28 -2.81 0.92 -0.48
C ASN A 28 -1.78 0.12 -1.27
N ASN A 29 -0.75 0.81 -1.75
CA ASN A 29 0.33 0.19 -2.50
C ASN A 29 1.32 -0.54 -1.58
N TYR A 30 1.86 -1.65 -2.07
CA TYR A 30 3.02 -2.33 -1.48
C TYR A 30 3.98 -2.82 -2.56
N GLY A 31 5.24 -3.03 -2.18
CA GLY A 31 6.26 -3.50 -3.11
C GLY A 31 7.66 -2.97 -2.79
N PRO A 32 8.63 -3.24 -3.69
CA PRO A 32 9.98 -2.69 -3.65
C PRO A 32 10.02 -1.16 -3.47
N ARG A 33 11.06 -0.66 -2.79
CA ARG A 33 11.37 0.78 -2.61
C ARG A 33 10.35 1.60 -1.82
N GLN A 34 9.37 0.97 -1.17
CA GLN A 34 8.50 1.67 -0.23
C GLN A 34 9.30 2.07 1.04
N HIS A 35 9.18 3.33 1.48
CA HIS A 35 9.92 3.79 2.66
C HIS A 35 9.59 2.93 3.91
N ILE A 36 10.61 2.60 4.73
CA ILE A 36 10.48 1.67 5.87
C ILE A 36 9.65 2.16 7.04
N GLU A 37 9.12 3.38 6.98
CA GLU A 37 8.08 3.85 7.90
C GLU A 37 6.71 3.23 7.58
N LYS A 38 6.49 2.79 6.34
CA LYS A 38 5.18 2.27 5.91
C LYS A 38 4.98 0.87 6.46
N PHE A 39 3.72 0.48 6.60
CA PHE A 39 3.32 -0.73 7.31
C PHE A 39 4.09 -1.99 6.86
N ILE A 40 3.92 -2.45 5.62
CA ILE A 40 4.58 -3.68 5.13
C ILE A 40 6.12 -3.63 5.25
N PRO A 41 6.83 -2.61 4.72
CA PRO A 41 8.28 -2.59 4.77
C PRO A 41 8.83 -2.44 6.19
N ARG A 42 8.13 -1.74 7.09
CA ARG A 42 8.50 -1.66 8.51
C ARG A 42 8.55 -3.06 9.13
N GLN A 43 7.54 -3.89 8.86
CA GLN A 43 7.47 -5.24 9.42
C GLN A 43 8.62 -6.10 8.91
N ILE A 44 8.77 -6.18 7.58
CA ILE A 44 9.82 -6.98 6.92
C ILE A 44 11.21 -6.59 7.45
N THR A 45 11.51 -5.29 7.45
CA THR A 45 12.83 -4.79 7.86
C THR A 45 13.05 -4.84 9.37
N ASN A 46 11.99 -4.88 10.19
CA ASN A 46 12.10 -5.20 11.61
C ASN A 46 12.51 -6.67 11.80
N ILE A 47 11.86 -7.61 11.11
CA ILE A 47 12.26 -9.04 11.14
C ILE A 47 13.73 -9.21 10.73
N LEU A 48 14.17 -8.55 9.65
CA LEU A 48 15.57 -8.59 9.17
C LEU A 48 16.60 -7.96 10.12
N SER A 49 16.13 -7.18 11.10
CA SER A 49 16.93 -6.51 12.13
C SER A 49 16.71 -7.09 13.52
N ASP A 50 16.07 -8.26 13.63
CA ASP A 50 15.70 -8.92 14.89
C ASP A 50 14.87 -8.04 15.85
N ILE A 51 14.05 -7.16 15.29
CA ILE A 51 13.07 -6.34 16.02
C ILE A 51 11.69 -6.96 15.79
N LYS A 52 10.85 -7.02 16.83
CA LYS A 52 9.46 -7.48 16.65
C LYS A 52 8.67 -6.52 15.74
N PRO A 53 7.93 -7.05 14.74
CA PRO A 53 6.91 -6.32 14.01
C PRO A 53 5.87 -5.68 14.94
N LYS A 54 5.28 -4.55 14.52
CA LYS A 54 4.40 -3.71 15.33
C LYS A 54 3.00 -3.64 14.72
N LEU A 55 1.99 -4.15 15.42
CA LEU A 55 0.59 -4.11 15.01
C LEU A 55 -0.17 -3.03 15.79
N TYR A 56 -0.87 -2.13 15.10
CA TYR A 56 -1.57 -1.01 15.73
C TYR A 56 -2.93 -1.46 16.27
N GLY A 57 -3.18 -1.25 17.56
CA GLY A 57 -4.41 -1.71 18.21
C GLY A 57 -4.59 -3.22 17.98
N THR A 58 -5.81 -3.65 17.61
CA THR A 58 -6.10 -5.06 17.30
C THR A 58 -5.70 -5.49 15.89
N GLY A 59 -5.35 -4.54 15.01
CA GLY A 59 -5.05 -4.82 13.60
C GLY A 59 -6.27 -5.06 12.70
N GLU A 60 -7.47 -4.74 13.17
CA GLU A 60 -8.72 -4.97 12.43
C GLU A 60 -8.91 -4.04 11.23
N GLN A 61 -8.08 -3.00 11.09
CA GLN A 61 -8.24 -2.02 10.03
C GLN A 61 -7.98 -2.67 8.67
N VAL A 62 -8.92 -2.48 7.76
CA VAL A 62 -8.93 -3.09 6.43
C VAL A 62 -8.38 -2.11 5.41
N ARG A 63 -7.47 -2.61 4.57
CA ARG A 63 -6.90 -1.89 3.45
C ARG A 63 -7.02 -2.77 2.22
N ASP A 64 -7.49 -2.20 1.12
CA ASP A 64 -7.37 -2.81 -0.20
C ASP A 64 -5.90 -2.71 -0.63
N TRP A 65 -5.17 -3.83 -0.59
CA TRP A 65 -3.74 -3.88 -0.93
C TRP A 65 -3.55 -4.18 -2.43
N ILE A 66 -2.73 -3.37 -3.09
CA ILE A 66 -2.35 -3.55 -4.50
C ILE A 66 -0.83 -3.55 -4.65
N HIS A 67 -0.30 -4.48 -5.44
CA HIS A 67 1.13 -4.49 -5.74
C HIS A 67 1.50 -3.27 -6.59
N VAL A 68 2.68 -2.70 -6.36
CA VAL A 68 3.13 -1.48 -7.04
C VAL A 68 3.15 -1.63 -8.57
N ASP A 69 3.42 -2.83 -9.08
CA ASP A 69 3.41 -3.10 -10.53
C ASP A 69 1.99 -3.05 -11.13
N ASP A 70 0.98 -3.51 -10.39
CA ASP A 70 -0.43 -3.40 -10.80
C ASP A 70 -0.84 -1.92 -10.87
N HIS A 71 -0.46 -1.12 -9.87
CA HIS A 71 -0.72 0.33 -9.91
C HIS A 71 0.01 1.01 -11.09
N ASN A 72 1.29 0.69 -11.32
CA ASN A 72 2.05 1.27 -12.42
C ASN A 72 1.40 0.92 -13.78
N SER A 73 1.03 -0.35 -13.99
CA SER A 73 0.37 -0.77 -15.23
C SER A 73 -0.98 -0.05 -15.45
N ALA A 74 -1.76 0.16 -14.39
CA ALA A 74 -3.00 0.95 -14.45
C ALA A 74 -2.74 2.39 -14.85
N VAL A 75 -1.75 3.05 -14.23
CA VAL A 75 -1.41 4.46 -14.53
C VAL A 75 -0.90 4.60 -15.96
N HIS A 76 -0.05 3.69 -16.44
CA HIS A 76 0.39 3.68 -17.83
C HIS A 76 -0.79 3.56 -18.79
N LEU A 77 -1.73 2.66 -18.51
CA LEU A 77 -2.91 2.48 -19.36
C LEU A 77 -3.84 3.71 -19.35
N ILE A 78 -4.03 4.35 -18.19
CA ILE A 78 -4.81 5.59 -18.07
C ILE A 78 -4.14 6.74 -18.83
N LEU A 79 -2.81 6.82 -18.80
CA LEU A 79 -2.07 7.83 -19.56
C LEU A 79 -2.23 7.64 -21.07
N GLU A 80 -2.18 6.39 -21.54
CA GLU A 80 -2.26 6.05 -22.96
C GLU A 80 -3.68 6.14 -23.52
N LYS A 81 -4.69 5.69 -22.76
CA LYS A 81 -6.05 5.43 -23.27
C LYS A 81 -7.15 6.08 -22.45
N GLY A 82 -6.83 6.76 -21.36
CA GLY A 82 -7.81 7.38 -20.48
C GLY A 82 -8.52 8.55 -21.15
N THR A 83 -9.81 8.70 -20.84
CA THR A 83 -10.61 9.84 -21.29
C THR A 83 -10.18 11.11 -20.55
N LEU A 84 -9.80 12.17 -21.27
CA LEU A 84 -9.45 13.45 -20.65
C LEU A 84 -10.62 13.98 -19.79
N GLY A 85 -10.30 14.48 -18.60
CA GLY A 85 -11.32 14.90 -17.62
C GLY A 85 -11.73 13.81 -16.64
N ASP A 86 -11.52 12.54 -16.99
CA ASP A 86 -12.01 11.45 -16.17
C ASP A 86 -11.12 11.13 -14.98
N THR A 87 -11.78 10.51 -14.01
CA THR A 87 -11.15 9.86 -12.87
C THR A 87 -11.32 8.37 -12.96
N TYR A 88 -10.24 7.65 -12.67
CA TYR A 88 -10.19 6.20 -12.61
C TYR A 88 -9.83 5.74 -11.21
N ILE A 89 -10.58 4.78 -10.70
CA ILE A 89 -10.32 4.12 -9.43
C ILE A 89 -9.46 2.88 -9.70
N ILE A 90 -8.36 2.74 -8.96
CA ILE A 90 -7.42 1.62 -9.09
C ILE A 90 -7.44 0.83 -7.78
N GLY A 91 -7.76 -0.46 -7.86
CA GLY A 91 -7.83 -1.39 -6.72
C GLY A 91 -7.73 -2.84 -7.20
N ALA A 92 -7.38 -3.73 -6.28
CA ALA A 92 -7.07 -5.14 -6.58
C ALA A 92 -7.99 -6.13 -5.86
N ASP A 93 -9.15 -5.68 -5.40
CA ASP A 93 -10.20 -6.49 -4.76
C ASP A 93 -9.75 -7.23 -3.48
N ASN A 94 -8.65 -6.77 -2.87
CA ASN A 94 -8.11 -7.30 -1.61
C ASN A 94 -8.73 -6.62 -0.38
N ASP A 95 -9.98 -6.15 -0.49
CA ASP A 95 -10.69 -5.35 0.51
C ASP A 95 -11.28 -6.16 1.70
N HIS A 96 -10.87 -7.42 1.81
CA HIS A 96 -11.18 -8.36 2.88
C HIS A 96 -9.97 -8.62 3.79
N VAL A 97 -8.79 -8.07 3.45
CA VAL A 97 -7.55 -8.28 4.21
C VAL A 97 -7.35 -7.15 5.23
N ASN A 98 -7.29 -7.50 6.51
CA ASN A 98 -6.96 -6.57 7.59
C ASN A 98 -5.45 -6.55 7.88
N ASN A 99 -4.98 -5.53 8.62
CA ASN A 99 -3.57 -5.38 8.97
C ASN A 99 -3.02 -6.61 9.72
N LYS A 100 -3.84 -7.26 10.55
CA LYS A 100 -3.49 -8.48 11.28
C LYS A 100 -3.15 -9.64 10.32
N ALA A 101 -4.00 -9.89 9.33
CA ALA A 101 -3.75 -10.93 8.33
C ALA A 101 -2.44 -10.67 7.56
N VAL A 102 -2.16 -9.41 7.22
CA VAL A 102 -0.92 -9.05 6.51
C VAL A 102 0.33 -9.29 7.36
N ILE A 103 0.34 -8.86 8.62
CA ILE A 103 1.52 -9.05 9.49
C ILE A 103 1.75 -10.53 9.79
N GLU A 104 0.69 -11.31 9.99
CA GLU A 104 0.76 -12.77 10.16
C GLU A 104 1.35 -13.45 8.93
N MET A 105 0.90 -13.07 7.72
CA MET A 105 1.48 -13.56 6.47
C MET A 105 2.97 -13.23 6.36
N ILE A 106 3.37 -12.00 6.68
CA ILE A 106 4.80 -11.60 6.64
C ILE A 106 5.62 -12.45 7.61
N CYS A 107 5.16 -12.61 8.86
CA CYS A 107 5.87 -13.40 9.86
C CYS A 107 6.00 -14.88 9.48
N ASP A 108 4.95 -15.47 8.88
CA ASP A 108 4.94 -16.85 8.41
C ASP A 108 5.87 -17.03 7.20
N LEU A 109 5.79 -16.14 6.20
CA LEU A 109 6.65 -16.14 5.02
C LEU A 109 8.15 -15.97 5.37
N MET A 110 8.45 -15.29 6.49
CA MET A 110 9.82 -15.08 6.97
C MET A 110 10.24 -16.10 8.05
N GLY A 111 9.45 -17.16 8.28
CA GLY A 111 9.82 -18.28 9.14
C GLY A 111 9.84 -17.98 10.64
N LYS A 112 9.20 -16.90 11.09
CA LYS A 112 9.10 -16.56 12.53
C LYS A 112 7.84 -17.12 13.20
N GLY A 113 6.82 -17.48 12.40
CA GLY A 113 5.50 -17.93 12.86
C GLY A 113 4.50 -16.78 13.01
N LYS A 114 3.21 -17.05 12.77
CA LYS A 114 2.15 -16.03 12.62
C LYS A 114 2.06 -15.03 13.78
N ASP A 115 2.26 -15.49 15.01
CA ASP A 115 2.12 -14.66 16.22
C ASP A 115 3.41 -13.91 16.64
N TRP A 116 4.44 -13.89 15.79
CA TRP A 116 5.71 -13.25 16.08
C TRP A 116 5.67 -11.72 15.86
N TYR A 117 4.78 -11.03 16.58
CA TYR A 117 4.66 -9.57 16.57
C TYR A 117 4.28 -9.06 17.96
N GLU A 118 4.12 -7.76 18.11
CA GLU A 118 3.55 -7.14 19.31
C GLU A 118 2.54 -6.05 18.96
N HIS A 119 1.61 -5.83 19.89
CA HIS A 119 0.62 -4.77 19.78
C HIS A 119 1.20 -3.44 20.28
N VAL A 120 0.96 -2.37 19.54
CA VAL A 120 1.34 -1.00 19.89
C VAL A 120 0.12 -0.08 19.88
N ASN A 121 0.27 1.12 20.42
CA ASN A 121 -0.80 2.10 20.48
C ASN A 121 -1.41 2.37 19.10
N ASP A 122 -2.75 2.41 19.05
CA ASP A 122 -3.45 2.70 17.81
C ASP A 122 -3.31 4.18 17.42
N ARG A 123 -3.56 4.47 16.15
CA ARG A 123 -3.48 5.82 15.60
C ARG A 123 -4.75 6.61 15.98
N PRO A 124 -4.65 7.85 16.47
CA PRO A 124 -5.82 8.71 16.63
C PRO A 124 -6.55 8.91 15.29
N GLY A 125 -7.86 8.62 15.26
CA GLY A 125 -8.68 8.73 14.06
C GLY A 125 -8.32 7.72 12.96
N HIS A 126 -7.91 6.50 13.33
CA HIS A 126 -7.53 5.47 12.37
C HIS A 126 -8.72 5.06 11.48
N ASP A 127 -8.64 5.36 10.18
CA ASP A 127 -9.68 4.95 9.24
C ASP A 127 -9.84 3.43 9.22
N MET A 128 -11.10 3.00 9.33
CA MET A 128 -11.43 1.60 9.59
C MET A 128 -11.29 0.72 8.34
N ARG A 129 -11.89 1.12 7.21
CA ARG A 129 -11.94 0.30 6.00
C ARG A 129 -11.86 1.17 4.75
N TYR A 130 -10.97 0.79 3.85
CA TYR A 130 -10.98 1.25 2.46
C TYR A 130 -11.19 0.06 1.53
N ALA A 131 -12.08 0.24 0.55
CA ALA A 131 -12.42 -0.73 -0.47
C ALA A 131 -12.62 0.01 -1.78
N MET A 132 -12.00 -0.45 -2.87
CA MET A 132 -12.02 0.26 -4.14
C MET A 132 -12.83 -0.49 -5.18
N ASP A 133 -13.83 0.19 -5.76
CA ASP A 133 -14.50 -0.32 -6.96
C ASP A 133 -13.76 0.16 -8.21
N SER A 134 -12.97 -0.74 -8.81
CA SER A 134 -12.21 -0.47 -10.05
C SER A 134 -12.99 -0.77 -11.34
N SER A 135 -14.31 -1.02 -11.26
CA SER A 135 -15.14 -1.46 -12.40
C SER A 135 -15.05 -0.55 -13.62
N LYS A 136 -14.96 0.78 -13.43
CA LYS A 136 -14.82 1.74 -14.54
C LYS A 136 -13.55 1.48 -15.33
N LEU A 137 -12.41 1.39 -14.66
CA LEU A 137 -11.10 1.18 -15.28
C LEU A 137 -11.06 -0.14 -16.05
N ARG A 138 -11.60 -1.21 -15.44
CA ARG A 138 -11.66 -2.54 -16.06
C ARG A 138 -12.57 -2.57 -17.29
N ARG A 139 -13.77 -2.00 -17.19
CA ARG A 139 -14.75 -1.97 -18.28
C ARG A 139 -14.29 -1.12 -19.46
N GLU A 140 -13.75 0.06 -19.19
CA GLU A 140 -13.44 1.04 -20.24
C GLU A 140 -12.07 0.83 -20.87
N LEU A 141 -11.05 0.49 -20.07
CA LEU A 141 -9.67 0.38 -20.56
C LEU A 141 -9.18 -1.08 -20.66
N GLY A 142 -9.91 -2.04 -20.09
CA GLY A 142 -9.54 -3.45 -20.11
C GLY A 142 -8.43 -3.83 -19.12
N TRP A 143 -8.11 -2.97 -18.16
CA TRP A 143 -7.10 -3.26 -17.14
C TRP A 143 -7.54 -4.41 -16.23
N GLN A 144 -6.60 -5.26 -15.81
CA GLN A 144 -6.82 -6.29 -14.79
C GLN A 144 -5.55 -6.40 -13.92
N PRO A 145 -5.68 -6.33 -12.58
CA PRO A 145 -4.57 -6.57 -11.66
C PRO A 145 -4.15 -8.04 -11.68
N GLN A 146 -2.87 -8.28 -11.38
CA GLN A 146 -2.25 -9.60 -11.38
C GLN A 146 -2.15 -10.22 -9.97
N TYR A 147 -2.26 -9.41 -8.91
CA TYR A 147 -2.04 -9.82 -7.52
C TYR A 147 -3.33 -9.80 -6.67
N THR A 148 -4.38 -10.51 -7.10
CA THR A 148 -5.76 -10.36 -6.55
C THR A 148 -6.34 -11.52 -5.75
N ASP A 149 -5.74 -12.72 -5.81
CA ASP A 149 -6.27 -13.91 -5.14
C ASP A 149 -5.49 -14.28 -3.87
N GLN A 150 -5.90 -15.37 -3.20
CA GLN A 150 -5.29 -15.85 -1.96
C GLN A 150 -3.78 -16.04 -2.08
N ASP A 151 -3.30 -16.51 -3.24
CA ASP A 151 -1.88 -16.70 -3.52
C ASP A 151 -1.21 -15.43 -4.06
N GLY A 152 -1.95 -14.55 -4.73
CA GLY A 152 -1.46 -13.33 -5.35
C GLY A 152 -0.85 -12.38 -4.35
N MET A 153 -1.54 -12.10 -3.23
CA MET A 153 -0.97 -11.26 -2.18
C MET A 153 0.28 -11.90 -1.56
N ALA A 154 0.26 -13.20 -1.29
CA ALA A 154 1.42 -13.92 -0.76
C ALA A 154 2.61 -13.87 -1.74
N ASN A 155 2.37 -14.02 -3.04
CA ASN A 155 3.38 -13.93 -4.09
C ASN A 155 4.00 -12.53 -4.18
N GLY A 156 3.18 -11.47 -4.15
CA GLY A 156 3.68 -10.10 -4.10
C GLY A 156 4.46 -9.83 -2.82
N LEU A 157 4.02 -10.36 -1.66
CA LEU A 157 4.75 -10.24 -0.41
C LEU A 157 6.09 -10.99 -0.45
N ARG A 158 6.16 -12.18 -1.05
CA ARG A 158 7.44 -12.90 -1.26
C ARG A 158 8.42 -12.07 -2.08
N GLN A 159 7.97 -11.49 -3.19
CA GLN A 159 8.80 -10.60 -4.01
C GLN A 159 9.26 -9.36 -3.23
N THR A 160 8.35 -8.79 -2.44
CA THR A 160 8.66 -7.62 -1.59
C THR A 160 9.69 -7.96 -0.51
N ILE A 161 9.51 -9.09 0.19
CA ILE A 161 10.43 -9.61 1.21
C ILE A 161 11.82 -9.85 0.61
N GLU A 162 11.88 -10.53 -0.53
CA GLU A 162 13.13 -10.81 -1.23
C GLU A 162 13.86 -9.51 -1.59
N TRP A 163 13.13 -8.51 -2.07
CA TRP A 163 13.71 -7.21 -2.39
C TRP A 163 14.34 -6.53 -1.16
N TYR A 164 13.64 -6.45 -0.02
CA TYR A 164 14.23 -5.87 1.20
C TYR A 164 15.39 -6.70 1.77
N THR A 165 15.35 -8.03 1.58
CA THR A 165 16.39 -8.95 2.04
C THR A 165 17.69 -8.76 1.26
N THR A 166 17.59 -8.58 -0.07
CA THR A 166 18.72 -8.42 -0.98
C THR A 166 19.20 -6.96 -1.12
N ASN A 167 18.39 -5.98 -0.71
CA ASN A 167 18.71 -4.55 -0.81
C ASN A 167 18.85 -3.88 0.57
N ARG A 168 19.61 -4.49 1.48
CA ARG A 168 19.79 -3.95 2.85
C ARG A 168 20.36 -2.54 2.88
N ASP A 169 21.33 -2.24 2.03
CA ASP A 169 21.97 -0.92 1.94
C ASP A 169 20.97 0.21 1.66
N TRP A 170 19.83 -0.11 1.02
CA TRP A 170 18.79 0.88 0.73
C TRP A 170 18.10 1.41 2.00
N TRP A 171 17.94 0.56 3.02
CA TRP A 171 17.14 0.90 4.21
C TRP A 171 17.89 0.84 5.54
N GLN A 172 18.95 0.05 5.66
CA GLN A 172 19.55 -0.30 6.95
C GLN A 172 20.04 0.93 7.73
N ALA A 173 20.63 1.91 7.05
CA ALA A 173 21.08 3.17 7.67
C ALA A 173 19.95 4.00 8.29
N GLN A 174 18.71 3.83 7.84
CA GLN A 174 17.55 4.60 8.28
C GLN A 174 16.81 3.91 9.45
N LYS A 175 17.03 2.61 9.66
CA LYS A 175 16.25 1.77 10.58
C LYS A 175 16.19 2.31 12.00
N ALA A 176 17.35 2.66 12.57
CA ALA A 176 17.42 3.15 13.96
C ALA A 176 16.64 4.47 14.14
N ALA A 177 16.77 5.41 13.21
CA ALA A 177 16.10 6.71 13.28
C ALA A 177 14.58 6.58 13.13
N VAL A 178 14.11 5.68 12.26
CA VAL A 178 12.68 5.43 12.05
C VAL A 178 12.03 4.83 13.30
N GLU A 179 12.62 3.78 13.88
CA GLU A 179 12.04 3.17 15.10
C GLU A 179 12.13 4.14 16.30
N ALA A 180 13.19 4.94 16.43
CA ALA A 180 13.28 5.97 17.46
C ALA A 180 12.20 7.07 17.32
N THR A 181 11.75 7.34 16.09
CA THR A 181 10.64 8.28 15.85
C THR A 181 9.30 7.69 16.31
N TYR A 182 9.08 6.40 16.08
CA TYR A 182 7.90 5.68 16.57
C TYR A 182 7.87 5.57 18.09
N ALA A 183 9.01 5.30 18.73
CA ALA A 183 9.13 5.25 20.18
C ALA A 183 8.66 6.53 20.86
N LYS A 184 8.97 7.71 20.28
CA LYS A 184 8.50 9.01 20.79
C LYS A 184 6.99 9.20 20.71
N GLN A 185 6.31 8.44 19.85
CA GLN A 185 4.86 8.46 19.66
C GLN A 185 4.14 7.37 20.46
N GLY A 186 4.88 6.64 21.31
CA GLY A 186 4.34 5.55 22.12
C GLY A 186 4.13 4.25 21.34
N GLN A 187 4.95 3.99 20.32
CA GLN A 187 4.96 2.74 19.55
C GLN A 187 6.29 2.00 19.63
#